data_AF-A0A4Z0PE78-F1
#
_entry.id   AF-A0A4Z0PE78-F1
#
_cell.length_a   1.000
_cell.length_b   1.000
_cell.length_c   1.000
_cell.angle_alpha   90.00
_cell.angle_beta   90.00
_cell.angle_gamma   90.00
#
_symmetry.space_group_name_H-M   'P 1'
#
loop_
_entity.id
_entity.type
_entity.pdbx_description
1 polymer ?
#
loop_
_entity_poly.entity_id
_entity_poly.type
_entity_poly.pdbx_seq_one_letter_code
_entity_poly.pdbx_strand_id
1 'polypeptide(L)'
;MKAPAEYLNCPVFELTYPTGEAAESVPVVAYNDAVQAIEAALADAEKYKYLLMRALRRHADQTQMTYPAMAPTPLPSETDDTPVWPLYPDMAA
;
A
#
# COMPACT_ATOMS: atom_id res chain seq x y z
N MET A 1 9.48 1.19 -11.89
CA MET A 1 9.35 2.07 -10.73
C MET A 1 10.72 2.59 -10.39
N LYS A 2 10.82 3.89 -10.13
CA LYS A 2 12.02 4.49 -9.55
C LYS A 2 12.24 3.99 -8.12
N ALA A 3 13.48 3.99 -7.65
CA ALA A 3 13.77 3.72 -6.24
C ALA A 3 13.28 4.88 -5.35
N PRO A 4 12.96 4.67 -4.06
CA PRO A 4 12.46 5.74 -3.18
C PRO A 4 13.36 6.98 -3.15
N ALA A 5 14.68 6.77 -3.11
CA ALA A 5 15.67 7.85 -3.14
C ALA A 5 15.65 8.67 -4.44
N GLU A 6 15.19 8.09 -5.55
CA GLU A 6 15.12 8.77 -6.85
C GLU A 6 13.90 9.70 -6.99
N TYR A 7 12.93 9.62 -6.08
CA TYR A 7 11.83 10.61 -6.00
C TYR A 7 12.22 11.83 -5.16
N LEU A 8 13.23 11.69 -4.30
CA LEU A 8 13.74 12.74 -3.43
C LEU A 8 14.87 13.50 -4.14
N ASN A 9 14.53 14.31 -5.15
CA ASN A 9 15.46 15.24 -5.81
C ASN A 9 15.59 16.56 -5.03
N CYS A 10 15.77 16.46 -3.72
CA CYS A 10 15.78 17.57 -2.77
C CYS A 10 16.90 17.39 -1.75
N PRO A 11 17.41 18.48 -1.15
CA PRO A 11 18.40 18.38 -0.10
C PRO A 11 17.85 17.59 1.10
N VAL A 12 18.61 16.57 1.52
CA VAL A 12 18.32 15.77 2.71
C VAL A 12 19.16 16.33 3.86
N PHE A 13 18.53 16.55 5.00
CA PHE A 13 19.16 17.02 6.23
C PHE A 13 19.39 15.83 7.15
N GLU A 14 20.47 15.83 7.91
CA GLU A 14 20.71 14.80 8.91
C GLU A 14 20.34 15.34 10.29
N LEU A 15 19.40 14.69 10.96
CA LEU A 15 19.07 14.97 12.35
C LEU A 15 19.94 14.10 13.24
N THR A 16 20.92 14.71 13.89
CA THR A 16 21.81 14.05 14.84
C THR A 16 21.26 14.19 16.26
N TYR A 17 21.10 13.05 16.94
CA TYR A 17 20.77 13.05 18.37
C TYR A 17 22.02 13.38 19.22
N PRO A 18 21.83 13.98 20.40
CA PRO A 18 22.94 14.49 21.24
C PRO A 18 23.87 13.41 21.81
N THR A 19 23.54 12.14 21.63
CA THR A 19 24.30 10.95 22.02
C THR A 19 25.59 10.74 21.21
N GLY A 20 25.74 11.44 20.08
CA GLY A 20 27.03 11.61 19.39
C GLY A 20 27.51 10.41 18.55
N GLU A 21 26.71 9.34 18.44
CA GLU A 21 27.00 8.22 17.58
C GLU A 21 26.47 8.46 16.16
N ALA A 22 27.33 8.30 15.15
CA ALA A 22 26.94 8.42 13.74
C ALA A 22 25.86 7.39 13.32
N ALA A 23 25.65 6.35 14.12
CA ALA A 23 24.59 5.36 13.93
C ALA A 23 23.17 5.91 14.22
N GLU A 24 23.05 7.10 14.80
CA GLU A 24 21.78 7.69 15.19
C GLU A 24 21.35 8.88 14.31
N SER A 25 22.08 9.20 13.23
CA SER A 25 21.61 10.25 12.31
C SER A 25 20.43 9.76 11.48
N VAL A 26 19.31 10.48 11.53
CA VAL A 26 18.12 10.19 10.74
C VAL A 26 17.99 11.20 9.59
N PRO A 27 17.83 10.73 8.34
CA PRO A 27 17.61 11.63 7.21
C PRO A 27 16.22 12.27 7.31
N VAL A 28 16.17 13.59 7.27
CA VAL A 28 14.98 14.42 7.35
C VAL A 28 14.88 15.26 6.08
N VAL A 29 13.67 15.37 5.56
CA VAL A 29 13.36 16.16 4.36
C VAL A 29 12.34 17.23 4.72
N ALA A 30 12.37 18.37 4.04
CA ALA A 30 11.35 19.39 4.20
C ALA A 30 9.97 18.85 3.80
N TYR A 31 8.93 19.31 4.50
CA TYR A 31 7.57 18.78 4.32
C TYR A 31 7.08 18.88 2.88
N ASN A 32 7.26 20.04 2.23
CA ASN A 32 6.77 20.26 0.86
C ASN A 32 7.44 19.32 -0.15
N ASP A 33 8.74 19.06 0.03
CA ASP A 33 9.49 18.16 -0.86
C ASP A 33 9.06 16.71 -0.67
N ALA A 34 8.78 16.31 0.57
CA ALA A 34 8.23 14.98 0.88
C ALA A 34 6.85 14.77 0.21
N VAL A 35 5.97 15.78 0.27
CA VAL A 35 4.64 15.70 -0.37
C VAL A 35 4.78 15.53 -1.88
N GLN A 36 5.62 16.33 -2.55
CA GLN A 36 5.83 16.21 -4.00
C GLN A 36 6.42 14.86 -4.40
N ALA A 37 7.37 14.34 -3.61
CA ALA A 37 7.96 13.02 -3.86
C ALA A 37 6.91 11.90 -3.74
N ILE A 38 6.02 11.98 -2.74
CA ILE A 38 4.93 11.00 -2.55
C ILE A 38 3.91 11.08 -3.68
N GLU A 39 3.50 12.27 -4.10
CA GLU A 39 2.57 12.45 -5.22
C GLU A 39 3.14 11.88 -6.53
N ALA A 40 4.43 12.13 -6.80
CA ALA A 40 5.11 11.58 -7.96
C ALA A 40 5.21 10.05 -7.91
N ALA A 41 5.52 9.49 -6.73
CA ALA A 41 5.58 8.05 -6.53
C ALA A 41 4.20 7.38 -6.70
N LEU A 42 3.14 8.04 -6.22
CA LEU A 42 1.78 7.56 -6.35
C LEU A 42 1.31 7.57 -7.81
N ALA A 43 1.59 8.64 -8.56
CA ALA A 43 1.27 8.72 -9.98
C ALA A 43 2.00 7.64 -10.80
N ASP A 44 3.27 7.37 -10.49
CA ASP A 44 4.03 6.29 -11.15
C ASP A 44 3.46 4.91 -10.77
N ALA A 45 3.08 4.71 -9.49
CA ALA A 45 2.46 3.48 -9.02
C ALA A 45 1.11 3.18 -9.70
N GLU A 46 0.26 4.18 -9.88
CA GLU A 46 -1.01 4.02 -10.60
C GLU A 46 -0.78 3.60 -12.06
N LYS A 47 0.22 4.19 -12.72
CA LYS A 47 0.62 3.80 -14.07
C LYS A 47 1.07 2.34 -14.13
N TYR A 48 1.87 1.88 -13.17
CA TYR A 48 2.32 0.49 -13.13
C TYR A 48 1.20 -0.49 -12.75
N LYS A 49 0.26 -0.11 -11.89
CA LYS A 49 -0.95 -0.91 -11.61
C LYS A 49 -1.72 -1.14 -12.91
N TYR A 50 -1.94 -0.10 -13.70
CA TYR A 50 -2.61 -0.25 -14.99
C TYR A 50 -1.82 -1.13 -15.96
N LEU A 51 -0.50 -0.95 -16.07
CA LEU A 51 0.34 -1.76 -16.95
C LEU A 51 0.39 -3.23 -16.51
N LEU A 52 0.45 -3.51 -15.21
CA LEU A 52 0.39 -4.87 -14.67
C LEU A 52 -0.97 -5.50 -14.97
N MET A 53 -2.08 -4.81 -14.66
CA MET A 53 -3.42 -5.32 -14.95
C MET A 53 -3.64 -5.56 -16.44
N ARG A 54 -3.10 -4.69 -17.30
CA ARG A 54 -3.12 -4.86 -18.75
C ARG A 54 -2.25 -6.02 -19.22
N ALA A 55 -1.06 -6.19 -18.65
CA ALA A 55 -0.18 -7.32 -18.94
C ALA A 55 -0.80 -8.63 -18.49
N LEU A 56 -1.44 -8.68 -17.32
CA LEU A 56 -2.18 -9.84 -16.82
C LEU A 56 -3.37 -10.18 -17.72
N ARG A 57 -4.15 -9.20 -18.16
CA ARG A 57 -5.24 -9.42 -19.13
C ARG A 57 -4.72 -9.97 -20.45
N ARG A 58 -3.69 -9.35 -21.02
CA ARG A 58 -3.07 -9.82 -22.27
C ARG A 58 -2.46 -11.21 -22.12
N HIS A 59 -1.83 -11.50 -20.98
CA HIS A 59 -1.28 -12.81 -20.69
C HIS A 59 -2.39 -13.83 -20.53
N ALA A 60 -3.50 -13.52 -19.83
CA ALA A 60 -4.67 -14.39 -19.72
C ALA A 60 -5.31 -14.69 -21.08
N ASP A 61 -5.37 -13.70 -21.99
CA ASP A 61 -5.85 -13.89 -23.37
C ASP A 61 -4.90 -14.79 -24.18
N GLN A 62 -3.59 -14.69 -23.96
CA GLN A 62 -2.56 -15.52 -24.60
C GLN A 62 -2.45 -16.92 -23.98
N THR A 63 -2.74 -17.06 -22.68
CA THR A 63 -2.79 -18.31 -21.93
C THR A 63 -4.23 -18.81 -21.77
N GLN A 64 -5.09 -18.62 -22.78
CA GLN A 64 -6.32 -19.42 -22.94
C GLN A 64 -6.00 -20.92 -23.21
N MET A 65 -5.04 -21.49 -22.47
CA MET A 65 -5.04 -22.90 -22.12
C MET A 65 -5.80 -23.04 -20.80
N THR A 66 -7.04 -23.47 -20.93
CA THR A 66 -7.80 -24.30 -19.99
C THR A 66 -7.35 -24.25 -18.52
N TYR A 67 -7.66 -23.16 -17.81
CA TYR A 67 -7.82 -23.26 -16.36
C TYR A 67 -9.21 -23.85 -16.10
N PRO A 68 -9.37 -24.88 -15.24
CA PRO A 68 -10.70 -25.34 -14.88
C PRO A 68 -11.43 -24.18 -14.22
N ALA A 69 -12.67 -23.95 -14.65
CA ALA A 69 -13.52 -22.89 -14.13
C ALA A 69 -13.50 -22.95 -12.59
N MET A 70 -12.99 -21.87 -11.98
CA MET A 70 -13.02 -21.73 -10.53
C MET A 70 -14.48 -21.79 -10.11
N ALA A 71 -14.86 -22.83 -9.35
CA ALA A 71 -16.21 -22.97 -8.85
C ALA A 71 -16.59 -21.70 -8.08
N PRO A 72 -17.77 -21.10 -8.33
CA PRO A 72 -18.19 -19.91 -7.60
C PRO A 72 -18.25 -20.27 -6.12
N THR A 73 -17.35 -19.68 -5.34
CA THR A 73 -17.48 -19.68 -3.88
C THR A 73 -18.71 -18.85 -3.54
N PRO A 74 -19.70 -19.41 -2.83
CA PRO A 74 -20.87 -18.63 -2.43
C PRO A 74 -20.40 -17.47 -1.55
N LEU A 75 -20.74 -16.25 -1.95
CA LEU A 75 -20.65 -15.09 -1.08
C LEU A 75 -21.57 -15.38 0.13
N PRO A 76 -21.11 -15.14 1.37
CA PRO A 76 -22.01 -15.24 2.51
C PRO A 76 -23.19 -14.29 2.27
N SER A 77 -24.41 -14.83 2.36
CA SER A 77 -25.65 -14.08 2.21
C SER A 77 -25.66 -12.90 3.20
N GLU A 78 -26.17 -11.74 2.77
CA GLU A 78 -26.32 -10.50 3.57
C GLU A 78 -27.18 -10.65 4.84
N THR A 79 -27.59 -11.87 5.20
CA THR A 79 -28.41 -12.20 6.37
C THR A 79 -27.64 -12.82 7.52
N ASP A 80 -26.31 -12.98 7.43
CA ASP A 80 -25.50 -13.33 8.60
C ASP A 80 -25.23 -12.06 9.41
N ASP A 81 -26.22 -11.67 10.21
CA ASP A 81 -26.07 -10.68 11.27
C ASP A 81 -24.89 -11.11 12.15
N THR A 82 -23.75 -10.43 12.00
CA THR A 82 -22.61 -10.62 12.89
C THR A 82 -23.09 -10.40 14.32
N PRO A 83 -23.04 -11.41 15.21
CA PRO A 83 -23.60 -11.26 16.55
C PRO A 83 -22.79 -10.21 17.31
N VAL A 84 -23.41 -9.06 17.58
CA VAL A 84 -22.81 -8.01 18.40
C VAL A 84 -22.91 -8.44 19.86
N TRP A 85 -21.78 -8.76 20.46
CA TRP A 85 -21.71 -9.07 21.88
C TRP A 85 -21.36 -7.80 22.67
N PRO A 86 -22.07 -7.49 23.77
CA PRO A 86 -21.74 -6.34 24.59
C PRO A 86 -20.35 -6.52 25.21
N LEU A 87 -19.52 -5.46 25.16
CA LEU A 87 -18.17 -5.46 25.71
C LEU A 87 -18.17 -5.59 27.25
N TYR A 88 -19.29 -5.26 27.90
CA TYR A 88 -19.49 -5.35 29.34
C TYR A 88 -20.86 -5.97 29.66
N PRO A 89 -20.93 -7.21 30.17
CA PRO A 89 -22.20 -7.89 30.42
C PRO A 89 -22.99 -7.36 31.63
N ASP A 90 -22.36 -6.58 32.52
CA ASP A 90 -22.93 -6.23 33.84
C ASP A 90 -23.34 -4.74 33.99
N MET A 91 -23.56 -4.00 32.90
CA MET A 91 -24.03 -2.61 32.97
C MET A 91 -25.49 -2.40 32.54
N ALA A 92 -26.26 -3.47 32.34
CA ALA A 92 -27.71 -3.40 32.22
C ALA A 92 -28.33 -3.62 33.62
N ALA A 93 -28.70 -2.52 34.27
CA ALA A 93 -29.42 -2.49 35.54
C ALA A 93 -30.84 -3.08 35.43
#